data_AF-A0A1Q6Y9I6-F1
#
_entry.id   AF-A0A1Q6Y9I6-F1
#
_cell.length_a   1.000
_cell.length_b   1.000
_cell.length_c   1.000
_cell.angle_alpha   90.00
_cell.angle_beta   90.00
_cell.angle_gamma   90.00
#
_symmetry.space_group_name_H-M   'P 1'
#
loop_
_entity.id
_entity.type
_entity.pdbx_description
1 polymer ?
#
loop_
_entity_poly.entity_id
_entity_poly.type
_entity_poly.pdbx_seq_one_letter_code
_entity_poly.pdbx_strand_id
1 'polypeptide(L)'
;MLKISLVDNARQRRVIVEGKLVAPWVAELRNACQEARADLDGRELVVEMKCVTTISQEGENVILELINGGIRFRCHGLFAKHVVKELTRRASRNLGTRAGD
;
A
#
# COMPACT_ATOMS: atom_id res chain seq x y z
N MET A 1 8.18 11.41 -10.52
CA MET A 1 7.78 10.19 -11.22
C MET A 1 7.70 9.06 -10.21
N LEU A 2 6.80 8.11 -10.43
CA LEU A 2 6.70 6.87 -9.66
C LEU A 2 7.30 5.73 -10.49
N LYS A 3 7.96 4.79 -9.83
CA LYS A 3 8.31 3.50 -10.40
C LYS A 3 7.63 2.41 -9.59
N ILE A 4 6.99 1.50 -10.29
CA ILE A 4 6.35 0.30 -9.72
C ILE A 4 7.07 -0.92 -10.30
N SER A 5 7.37 -1.90 -9.46
CA SER A 5 7.98 -3.16 -9.89
C SER A 5 7.35 -4.33 -9.15
N LEU A 6 7.11 -5.44 -9.85
CA LEU A 6 6.56 -6.65 -9.27
C LEU A 6 7.69 -7.64 -8.98
N VAL A 7 7.72 -8.17 -7.76
CA VAL A 7 8.59 -9.28 -7.39
C VAL A 7 7.73 -10.42 -6.90
N ASP A 8 7.71 -11.51 -7.65
CA ASP A 8 6.94 -12.71 -7.32
C ASP A 8 7.86 -13.83 -6.83
N ASN A 9 7.44 -14.54 -5.79
CA ASN A 9 8.12 -15.73 -5.29
C ASN A 9 7.10 -16.70 -4.67
N ALA A 10 7.57 -17.88 -4.28
CA ALA A 10 6.73 -18.96 -3.77
C ALA A 10 5.93 -18.62 -2.49
N ARG A 11 6.35 -17.63 -1.70
CA ARG A 11 5.71 -17.28 -0.42
C ARG A 11 4.87 -16.02 -0.46
N GLN A 12 5.31 -15.02 -1.22
CA GLN A 12 4.66 -13.71 -1.28
C GLN A 12 4.90 -13.04 -2.63
N ARG A 13 3.95 -12.21 -3.03
CA ARG A 13 4.10 -11.27 -4.14
C ARG A 13 4.29 -9.87 -3.58
N ARG A 14 5.22 -9.12 -4.16
CA ARG A 14 5.56 -7.77 -3.71
C ARG A 14 5.42 -6.76 -4.82
N VAL A 15 4.68 -5.69 -4.54
CA VAL A 15 4.63 -4.48 -5.37
C VAL A 15 5.60 -3.47 -4.76
N ILE A 16 6.74 -3.26 -5.39
CA ILE A 16 7.77 -2.32 -4.94
C ILE A 16 7.46 -0.93 -5.50
N VAL A 17 7.45 0.07 -4.63
CA VAL A 17 7.13 1.47 -4.96
C VAL A 17 8.32 2.37 -4.65
N GLU A 18 8.77 3.13 -5.64
CA GLU A 18 9.88 4.07 -5.56
C GLU A 18 9.48 5.44 -6.17
N GLY A 19 9.90 6.55 -5.55
CA GLY A 19 9.64 7.90 -6.07
C GLY A 19 8.48 8.63 -5.39
N LYS A 20 7.64 9.33 -6.18
CA LYS A 20 6.57 10.20 -5.66
C LYS A 20 5.20 9.55 -5.84
N LEU A 21 4.50 9.26 -4.74
CA LEU A 21 3.12 8.77 -4.75
C LEU A 21 2.15 9.95 -4.69
N VAL A 22 1.96 10.56 -5.85
CA VAL A 22 1.08 11.72 -6.08
C VAL A 22 0.28 11.49 -7.36
N ALA A 23 -0.75 12.27 -7.64
CA ALA A 23 -1.44 12.18 -8.94
C ALA A 23 -0.45 12.40 -10.12
N PRO A 24 -0.55 11.63 -11.22
CA PRO A 24 -1.58 10.63 -11.54
C PRO A 24 -1.26 9.20 -11.01
N TRP A 25 -0.07 9.00 -10.43
CA TRP A 25 0.49 7.69 -10.09
C TRP A 25 -0.30 6.88 -9.04
N VAL A 26 -1.24 7.53 -8.37
CA VAL A 26 -2.18 6.91 -7.43
C VAL A 26 -3.02 5.82 -8.11
N ALA A 27 -3.52 6.09 -9.32
CA ALA A 27 -4.31 5.12 -10.08
C ALA A 27 -3.45 3.92 -10.49
N GLU A 28 -2.20 4.16 -10.89
CA GLU A 28 -1.27 3.10 -11.27
C GLU A 28 -0.93 2.17 -10.11
N LEU A 29 -0.71 2.72 -8.90
CA LEU A 29 -0.50 1.88 -7.72
C LEU A 29 -1.72 1.03 -7.41
N ARG A 30 -2.93 1.60 -7.51
CA ARG A 30 -4.18 0.86 -7.27
C ARG A 30 -4.30 -0.30 -8.26
N ASN A 31 -4.14 -0.04 -9.55
CA ASN A 31 -4.26 -1.04 -10.60
C ASN A 31 -3.20 -2.14 -10.45
N ALA A 32 -1.94 -1.76 -10.22
CA ALA A 32 -0.87 -2.72 -9.99
C ALA A 32 -1.13 -3.63 -8.78
N CYS A 33 -1.72 -3.10 -7.70
CA CYS A 33 -2.11 -3.91 -6.54
C CYS A 33 -3.30 -4.83 -6.86
N GLN A 34 -4.28 -4.37 -7.63
CA GLN A 34 -5.44 -5.19 -8.04
C GLN A 34 -4.99 -6.34 -8.94
N GLU A 35 -4.17 -6.07 -9.95
CA GLU A 35 -3.60 -7.07 -10.86
C GLU A 35 -2.72 -8.06 -10.08
N ALA A 36 -1.85 -7.58 -9.20
CA ALA A 36 -1.00 -8.44 -8.39
C ALA A 36 -1.78 -9.34 -7.41
N ARG A 37 -3.03 -8.99 -7.10
CA ARG A 37 -3.89 -9.77 -6.20
C ARG A 37 -4.53 -10.97 -6.87
N ALA A 38 -4.59 -11.00 -8.21
CA ALA A 38 -5.01 -12.18 -8.95
C ALA A 38 -4.00 -13.33 -8.77
N ASP A 39 -4.48 -14.57 -8.76
CA ASP A 39 -3.66 -15.79 -8.75
C ASP A 39 -2.64 -15.85 -7.59
N LEU A 40 -3.04 -15.35 -6.42
CA LEU A 40 -2.19 -15.43 -5.24
C LEU A 40 -2.08 -16.86 -4.70
N ASP A 41 -3.05 -17.75 -4.92
CA ASP A 41 -3.04 -19.14 -4.44
C ASP A 41 -2.70 -19.26 -2.94
N GLY A 42 -3.30 -18.38 -2.12
CA GLY A 42 -3.04 -18.30 -0.68
C GLY A 42 -1.75 -17.57 -0.30
N ARG A 43 -0.94 -17.13 -1.27
CA ARG A 43 0.21 -16.25 -1.03
C ARG A 43 -0.26 -14.86 -0.63
N GLU A 44 0.64 -14.17 0.03
CA GLU A 44 0.38 -12.82 0.48
C GLU A 44 0.82 -11.76 -0.53
N LEU A 45 0.05 -10.68 -0.64
CA LEU A 45 0.45 -9.47 -1.35
C LEU A 45 0.95 -8.39 -0.38
N VAL A 46 2.17 -7.91 -0.61
CA VAL A 46 2.80 -6.84 0.17
C VAL A 46 3.16 -5.67 -0.73
N VAL A 47 2.86 -4.45 -0.29
CA VAL A 47 3.39 -3.22 -0.91
C VAL A 47 4.68 -2.83 -0.19
N GLU A 48 5.80 -2.82 -0.90
CA GLU A 48 7.11 -2.47 -0.38
C GLU A 48 7.50 -1.04 -0.81
N MET A 49 7.43 -0.09 0.12
CA MET A 49 7.83 1.31 -0.10
C MET A 49 9.33 1.47 0.13
N LYS A 50 10.14 1.41 -0.93
CA LYS A 50 11.60 1.37 -0.81
C LYS A 50 12.26 2.75 -0.79
N CYS A 51 11.87 3.62 -1.71
CA CYS A 51 12.44 4.96 -1.85
C CYS A 51 11.33 5.98 -2.14
N VAL A 52 10.26 5.97 -1.35
CA VAL A 52 9.16 6.92 -1.50
C VAL A 52 9.55 8.26 -0.86
N THR A 53 9.60 9.31 -1.66
CA THR A 53 10.08 10.65 -1.24
C THR A 53 8.96 11.65 -1.02
N THR A 54 7.76 11.36 -1.52
CA THR A 54 6.61 12.28 -1.47
C THR A 54 5.32 11.47 -1.52
N ILE A 55 4.36 11.83 -0.68
CA ILE A 55 3.01 11.27 -0.66
C ILE A 55 2.05 12.47 -0.59
N SER A 56 1.12 12.58 -1.54
CA SER A 56 0.05 13.59 -1.49
C SER A 56 -1.16 13.05 -0.70
N GLN A 57 -2.18 13.89 -0.49
CA GLN A 57 -3.42 13.43 0.15
C GLN A 57 -4.07 12.27 -0.61
N GLU A 58 -4.07 12.31 -1.94
CA GLU A 58 -4.56 11.21 -2.78
C GLU A 58 -3.69 9.94 -2.62
N GLY A 59 -2.38 10.13 -2.44
CA GLY A 59 -1.44 9.07 -2.09
C GLY A 59 -1.76 8.43 -0.74
N GLU A 60 -2.07 9.22 0.29
CA GLU A 60 -2.53 8.70 1.58
C GLU A 60 -3.85 7.94 1.45
N ASN A 61 -4.79 8.45 0.65
CA ASN A 61 -6.10 7.82 0.46
C ASN A 61 -5.98 6.43 -0.16
N VAL A 62 -5.13 6.24 -1.18
CA VAL A 62 -4.90 4.90 -1.76
C VAL A 62 -4.18 3.97 -0.79
N ILE A 63 -3.24 4.47 0.01
CA ILE A 63 -2.61 3.64 1.05
C ILE A 63 -3.67 3.16 2.05
N LEU A 64 -4.55 4.06 2.50
CA LEU A 64 -5.61 3.73 3.45
C LEU A 64 -6.61 2.72 2.86
N GLU A 65 -7.00 2.89 1.59
CA GLU A 65 -7.83 1.93 0.85
C GLU A 65 -7.18 0.54 0.81
N LEU A 66 -5.90 0.46 0.45
CA LEU A 66 -5.17 -0.81 0.37
C LEU A 66 -5.04 -1.47 1.75
N ILE A 67 -4.80 -0.70 2.82
CA ILE A 67 -4.80 -1.18 4.21
C ILE A 67 -6.17 -1.75 4.58
N ASN A 68 -7.26 -1.03 4.30
CA ASN A 68 -8.62 -1.50 4.56
C ASN A 68 -8.96 -2.75 3.74
N GLY A 69 -8.37 -2.89 2.56
CA GLY A 69 -8.44 -4.09 1.73
C GLY A 69 -7.55 -5.25 2.20
N GLY A 70 -6.87 -5.12 3.34
CA GLY A 70 -6.04 -6.17 3.95
C GLY A 70 -4.63 -6.29 3.37
N ILE A 71 -4.18 -5.36 2.52
CA ILE A 71 -2.83 -5.39 1.96
C ILE A 71 -1.83 -4.88 3.00
N ARG A 72 -0.76 -5.65 3.21
CA ARG A 72 0.30 -5.27 4.16
C ARG A 72 1.33 -4.37 3.50
N PHE A 73 1.95 -3.51 4.30
CA PHE A 73 2.96 -2.58 3.86
C PHE A 73 4.31 -2.85 4.53
N ARG A 74 5.38 -2.85 3.73
CA ARG A 74 6.77 -2.85 4.19
C ARG A 74 7.41 -1.53 3.80
N CYS A 75 7.79 -0.71 4.78
CA CYS A 75 8.37 0.61 4.52
C CYS A 75 9.86 0.64 4.81
N HIS A 76 10.60 1.28 3.93
CA HIS A 76 12.01 1.65 4.11
C HIS A 76 12.09 3.16 4.32
N GLY A 77 12.91 3.58 5.28
CA GLY A 77 13.02 4.99 5.69
C GLY A 77 11.93 5.44 6.65
N LEU A 78 12.18 6.57 7.33
CA LEU A 78 11.31 7.08 8.39
C LEU A 78 10.02 7.72 7.86
N PHE A 79 10.10 8.42 6.73
CA PHE A 79 8.98 9.16 6.14
C PHE A 79 7.81 8.23 5.79
N ALA A 80 8.01 7.27 4.88
CA ALA A 80 6.97 6.32 4.48
C ALA A 80 6.46 5.49 5.67
N LYS A 81 7.36 5.07 6.57
CA LYS A 81 7.00 4.32 7.78
C LYS A 81 6.08 5.11 8.71
N HIS A 82 6.34 6.41 8.88
CA HIS A 82 5.50 7.27 9.71
C HIS A 82 4.10 7.42 9.12
N VAL A 83 4.00 7.75 7.82
CA VAL A 83 2.73 7.92 7.11
C VAL A 83 1.89 6.63 7.18
N VAL A 84 2.46 5.50 6.77
CA VAL A 84 1.74 4.21 6.79
C VAL A 84 1.29 3.83 8.20
N LYS A 85 2.13 4.03 9.22
CA LYS A 85 1.74 3.74 10.62
C LYS A 85 0.54 4.57 11.08
N GLU A 86 0.49 5.84 10.71
CA GLU A 86 -0.65 6.70 11.07
C GLU A 86 -1.93 6.27 10.33
N LEU A 87 -1.82 5.93 9.04
CA LEU A 87 -2.95 5.43 8.27
C LEU A 87 -3.45 4.07 8.77
N THR A 88 -2.56 3.16 9.18
CA THR A 88 -2.97 1.89 9.82
C THR A 88 -3.73 2.14 11.11
N ARG A 89 -3.29 3.10 11.96
CA ARG A 89 -4.03 3.46 13.18
C ARG A 89 -5.41 4.02 12.87
N ARG A 90 -5.54 4.85 11.84
CA ARG A 90 -6.83 5.37 11.36
C ARG A 90 -7.75 4.24 10.91
N ALA A 91 -7.24 3.29 10.12
CA ALA A 91 -7.99 2.12 9.67
C ALA A 91 -8.51 1.27 10.85
N SER A 92 -7.67 1.00 11.85
CA SER A 92 -8.07 0.22 13.03
C SER A 92 -9.17 0.90 13.86
N ARG A 93 -9.13 2.24 14.01
CA ARG A 93 -10.20 2.99 14.69
C ARG A 93 -11.54 2.85 13.96
N ASN A 94 -11.52 2.96 12.63
CA ASN A 94 -12.73 2.86 11.82
C ASN A 94 -13.36 1.45 11.87
N LEU A 95 -12.55 0.40 11.99
CA LEU A 95 -13.05 -0.97 12.18
C LEU A 95 -13.73 -1.15 13.55
N GLY A 96 -13.19 -0.53 14.61
CA GLY A 96 -13.79 -0.55 15.94
C GLY A 96 -15.13 0.18 16.01
N THR A 97 -15.30 1.28 15.26
CA THR A 97 -16.58 2.00 15.18
C THR A 97 -17.65 1.21 14.44
N ARG A 98 -17.30 0.44 13.40
CA ARG A 98 -18.27 -0.35 12.60
C ARG A 98 -18.73 -1.65 13.28
N ALA A 99 -18.00 -2.15 14.27
CA ALA A 99 -18.35 -3.36 15.01
C ALA A 99 -19.29 -3.10 16.21
N GLY A 100 -19.62 -1.82 16.47
CA GLY A 100 -20.46 -1.38 17.57
C GLY A 100 -21.84 -0.83 17.19
N ASP A 101 -22.23 -0.95 15.90
CA ASP A 101 -23.55 -0.57 15.37
C ASP A 101 -24.43 -1.81 15.12
#